data_AF-H9WJ59-F1
#
_entry.id   AF-H9WJ59-F1
#
_cell.length_a   1.000
_cell.length_b   1.000
_cell.length_c   1.000
_cell.angle_alpha   90.00
_cell.angle_beta   90.00
_cell.angle_gamma   90.00
#
_symmetry.space_group_name_H-M   'P 1'
#
loop_
_entity.id
_entity.type
_entity.pdbx_description
1 polymer ?
#
loop_
_entity_poly.entity_id
_entity_poly.type
_entity_poly.pdbx_seq_one_letter_code
_entity_poly.pdbx_strand_id
1 'polypeptide(L)'
;TIKTPSPRIESYSKVDPTKLVDTELKYGPYENLAAFSFSPFIVHFEDNQPFAVVKELVREIEISHWGNVQITENYHLFHGGARIKGGFSRIEYQARPNARGASSFKSLVARLPPRAHSVYYRDEIGNISTSHLNADS
;
A
#
# COMPACT_ATOMS: atom_id res chain seq x y z
N THR A 1 3.27 -22.05 -0.74
CA THR A 1 2.03 -21.48 -1.29
C THR A 1 2.16 -19.99 -1.36
N ILE A 2 1.73 -19.39 -2.47
CA ILE A 2 1.71 -17.95 -2.72
C ILE A 2 0.26 -17.55 -2.92
N LYS A 3 -0.19 -16.47 -2.27
CA LYS A 3 -1.51 -15.90 -2.49
C LYS A 3 -1.37 -14.61 -3.28
N THR A 4 -2.09 -14.48 -4.38
CA THR A 4 -2.12 -13.27 -5.20
C THR A 4 -3.33 -12.40 -4.82
N PRO A 5 -3.23 -11.06 -4.95
CA PRO A 5 -4.34 -10.15 -4.68
C PRO A 5 -5.45 -10.23 -5.73
N SER A 6 -5.13 -10.76 -6.92
CA SER A 6 -6.04 -10.93 -8.05
C SER A 6 -5.94 -12.35 -8.61
N PRO A 7 -7.03 -12.93 -9.15
CA PRO A 7 -6.99 -14.21 -9.87
C PRO A 7 -6.30 -14.08 -11.24
N ARG A 8 -6.00 -12.86 -11.69
CA ARG A 8 -5.32 -12.61 -12.96
C ARG A 8 -3.80 -12.79 -12.80
N ILE A 9 -3.35 -14.01 -13.08
CA ILE A 9 -1.94 -14.38 -13.15
C ILE A 9 -1.54 -14.46 -14.63
N GLU A 10 -0.60 -13.61 -15.03
CA GLU A 10 -0.09 -13.52 -16.40
C GLU A 10 0.93 -14.63 -16.70
N SER A 11 1.84 -14.86 -15.76
CA SER A 11 2.82 -15.95 -15.88
C SER A 11 3.38 -16.37 -14.53
N TYR A 12 3.86 -17.61 -14.44
CA TYR A 12 4.55 -18.12 -13.29
C TYR A 12 5.57 -19.19 -13.71
N SER A 13 6.66 -19.34 -12.96
CA SER A 13 7.62 -20.42 -13.17
C SER A 13 6.94 -21.76 -12.95
N LYS A 14 7.00 -22.66 -13.93
CA LYS A 14 6.41 -24.01 -13.85
C LYS A 14 7.46 -24.97 -13.31
N VAL A 15 7.36 -25.31 -12.03
CA VAL A 15 8.27 -26.25 -11.36
C VAL A 15 7.42 -27.34 -10.73
N ASP A 16 7.37 -28.50 -11.37
CA ASP A 16 6.50 -29.58 -10.94
C ASP A 16 6.92 -30.14 -9.57
N PRO A 17 5.97 -30.39 -8.66
CA PRO A 17 4.53 -30.15 -8.82
C PRO A 17 4.16 -28.68 -8.59
N THR A 18 3.43 -28.08 -9.55
CA THR A 18 2.79 -26.76 -9.39
C THR A 18 1.27 -26.90 -9.53
N LYS A 19 0.49 -26.30 -8.63
CA LYS A 19 -0.97 -26.25 -8.68
C LYS A 19 -1.46 -24.82 -8.49
N LEU A 20 -2.24 -24.31 -9.44
CA LEU A 20 -2.96 -23.05 -9.32
C LEU A 20 -4.42 -23.33 -8.98
N VAL A 21 -4.91 -22.74 -7.90
CA VAL A 21 -6.33 -22.78 -7.49
C VAL A 21 -6.75 -21.36 -7.14
N ASP A 22 -7.63 -20.78 -7.95
CA ASP A 22 -8.11 -19.39 -7.82
C ASP A 22 -6.96 -18.36 -7.73
N THR A 23 -6.70 -17.84 -6.53
CA THR A 23 -5.61 -16.89 -6.22
C THR A 23 -4.44 -17.54 -5.49
N GLU A 24 -4.47 -18.85 -5.29
CA GLU A 24 -3.42 -19.60 -4.59
C GLU A 24 -2.56 -20.41 -5.56
N LEU A 25 -1.28 -20.09 -5.61
CA LEU A 25 -0.26 -20.85 -6.34
C LEU A 25 0.54 -21.73 -5.36
N LYS A 26 0.41 -23.05 -5.52
CA LYS A 26 1.04 -24.07 -4.67
C LYS A 26 2.20 -24.72 -5.42
N TYR A 27 3.37 -24.68 -4.82
CA TYR A 27 4.61 -25.29 -5.29
C TYR A 27 4.99 -26.42 -4.33
N GLY A 28 5.41 -27.57 -4.87
CA GLY A 28 5.80 -28.73 -4.08
C GLY A 28 4.62 -29.60 -3.61
N PRO A 29 4.88 -30.61 -2.76
CA PRO A 29 6.16 -30.89 -2.09
C PRO A 29 7.28 -31.31 -3.06
N TYR A 30 8.51 -30.94 -2.73
CA TYR A 30 9.72 -31.33 -3.46
C TYR A 30 10.52 -32.31 -2.60
N GLU A 31 10.93 -33.44 -3.15
CA GLU A 31 11.68 -34.49 -2.46
C GLU A 31 13.11 -34.59 -3.00
N ASN A 32 14.02 -35.16 -2.19
CA ASN A 32 15.42 -35.45 -2.60
C ASN A 32 16.21 -34.22 -3.06
N LEU A 33 16.00 -33.07 -2.42
CA LEU A 33 16.77 -31.86 -2.67
C LEU A 33 18.16 -31.93 -2.01
N ALA A 34 19.19 -31.51 -2.75
CA ALA A 34 20.53 -31.38 -2.21
C ALA A 34 20.59 -30.32 -1.10
N ALA A 35 21.54 -30.47 -0.16
CA ALA A 35 21.76 -29.45 0.87
C ALA A 35 22.05 -28.09 0.22
N PHE A 36 21.41 -27.03 0.72
CA PHE A 36 21.50 -25.66 0.19
C PHE A 36 21.05 -25.48 -1.27
N SER A 37 20.19 -26.37 -1.78
CA SER A 37 19.57 -26.17 -3.10
C SER A 37 18.71 -24.90 -3.12
N PHE A 38 18.92 -24.04 -4.12
CA PHE A 38 18.12 -22.85 -4.36
C PHE A 38 17.65 -22.85 -5.82
N SER A 39 16.36 -22.59 -6.04
CA SER A 39 15.78 -22.41 -7.37
C SER A 39 14.96 -21.13 -7.38
N PRO A 40 15.33 -20.11 -8.17
CA PRO A 40 14.54 -18.90 -8.29
C PRO A 40 13.25 -19.21 -9.06
N PHE A 41 12.16 -18.57 -8.64
CA PHE A 41 10.90 -18.60 -9.37
C PHE A 41 10.35 -17.17 -9.49
N ILE A 42 9.53 -16.95 -10.51
CA ILE A 42 8.95 -15.64 -10.83
C ILE A 42 7.45 -15.85 -10.99
N VAL A 43 6.67 -14.90 -10.46
CA VAL A 43 5.22 -14.83 -10.67
C VAL A 43 4.89 -13.41 -11.12
N HIS A 44 4.17 -13.29 -12.23
CA HIS A 44 3.66 -12.04 -12.76
C HIS A 44 2.13 -12.08 -12.66
N PHE A 45 1.57 -11.15 -11.90
CA PHE A 45 0.14 -11.07 -11.62
C PHE A 45 -0.30 -9.60 -11.57
N GLU A 46 -1.59 -9.36 -11.73
CA GLU A 46 -2.18 -8.03 -11.62
C GLU A 46 -2.28 -7.60 -10.14
N ASP A 47 -1.72 -6.44 -9.82
CA ASP A 47 -1.92 -5.76 -8.54
C ASP A 47 -2.13 -4.26 -8.77
N ASN A 48 -3.38 -3.81 -8.59
CA ASN A 48 -3.76 -2.42 -8.70
C ASN A 48 -3.90 -1.72 -7.34
N GLN A 49 -3.40 -2.32 -6.26
CA GLN A 49 -3.38 -1.61 -4.99
C GLN A 49 -2.44 -0.40 -5.07
N PRO A 50 -2.77 0.71 -4.40
CA PRO A 50 -1.90 1.87 -4.37
C PRO A 50 -0.71 1.61 -3.43
N PHE A 51 0.51 1.80 -3.93
CA PHE A 51 1.74 1.47 -3.21
C PHE A 51 2.26 2.69 -2.43
N ALA A 52 1.70 2.92 -1.24
CA ALA A 52 2.13 3.97 -0.32
C ALA A 52 3.49 3.64 0.30
N VAL A 53 4.51 4.44 -0.03
CA VAL A 53 5.85 4.31 0.55
C VAL A 53 6.23 5.60 1.25
N VAL A 54 6.48 5.50 2.55
CA VAL A 54 6.98 6.62 3.36
C VAL A 54 8.50 6.61 3.26
N LYS A 55 9.06 7.62 2.59
CA LYS A 55 10.51 7.81 2.45
C LYS A 55 11.13 8.20 3.79
N GLU A 56 10.43 9.07 4.50
CA GLU A 56 10.87 9.67 5.75
C GLU A 56 9.64 9.97 6.60
N LEU A 57 9.74 9.66 7.89
CA LEU A 57 8.74 9.96 8.90
C LEU A 57 9.44 10.60 10.08
N VAL A 58 9.10 11.86 10.35
CA VAL A 58 9.52 12.55 11.58
C VAL A 58 8.33 12.58 12.51
N ARG A 59 8.46 11.94 13.68
CA ARG A 59 7.46 11.98 14.75
C ARG A 59 8.02 12.77 15.93
N GLU A 60 7.38 13.89 16.23
CA GLU A 60 7.67 14.72 17.39
C GLU A 60 6.65 14.42 18.49
N ILE A 61 7.15 14.22 19.71
CA ILE A 61 6.32 13.94 20.88
C ILE A 61 6.66 15.00 21.94
N GLU A 62 5.74 15.91 22.18
CA GLU A 62 5.85 16.92 23.22
C GLU A 62 5.07 16.46 24.45
N ILE A 63 5.76 16.41 25.60
CA ILE A 63 5.17 16.02 26.87
C ILE A 63 5.09 17.25 27.77
N SER A 64 3.89 17.58 28.19
CA SER A 64 3.64 18.64 29.15
C SER A 64 3.17 18.06 30.48
N HIS A 65 3.89 18.40 31.55
CA HIS A 65 3.52 18.03 32.91
C HIS A 65 2.24 18.75 33.40
N TRP A 66 1.76 19.75 32.64
CA TRP A 66 0.47 20.39 32.88
C TRP A 66 -0.73 19.58 32.34
N GLY A 67 -0.48 18.43 31.71
CA GLY A 67 -1.51 17.40 31.52
C GLY A 67 -1.77 16.93 30.09
N ASN A 68 -0.92 17.24 29.12
CA ASN A 68 -1.10 16.77 27.73
C ASN A 68 0.18 16.19 27.12
N VAL A 69 -0.02 15.26 26.19
CA VAL A 69 1.00 14.77 25.28
C VAL A 69 0.53 15.08 23.87
N GLN A 70 1.33 15.85 23.14
CA GLN A 70 1.05 16.22 21.75
C GLN A 70 1.98 15.41 20.84
N ILE A 71 1.41 14.83 19.79
CA ILE A 71 2.15 14.08 18.78
C ILE A 71 1.95 14.79 17.44
N THR A 72 3.06 15.14 16.79
CA THR A 72 3.08 15.70 15.44
C THR A 72 3.87 14.77 14.53
N GLU A 73 3.30 14.40 13.37
CA GLU A 73 3.93 13.51 12.41
C GLU A 73 4.06 14.18 11.05
N ASN A 74 5.27 14.23 10.52
CA ASN A 74 5.57 14.73 9.17
C ASN A 74 5.94 13.55 8.27
N TYR A 75 5.09 13.30 7.27
CA TYR A 75 5.22 12.18 6.33
C TYR A 75 5.73 12.66 4.97
N HIS A 76 6.90 12.18 4.55
CA HIS A 76 7.35 12.30 3.16
C HIS A 76 6.93 11.04 2.39
N LEU A 77 5.76 11.11 1.76
CA LEU A 77 5.13 9.98 1.07
C LEU A 77 5.37 10.03 -0.45
N PHE A 78 5.58 8.87 -1.08
CA PHE A 78 5.55 8.72 -2.52
C PHE A 78 4.83 7.43 -2.95
N HIS A 79 4.42 7.38 -4.22
CA HIS A 79 3.85 6.19 -4.83
C HIS A 79 4.95 5.27 -5.36
N GLY A 80 5.17 4.13 -4.71
CA GLY A 80 6.24 3.18 -5.05
C GLY A 80 5.94 2.24 -6.21
N GLY A 81 4.70 2.24 -6.72
CA GLY A 81 4.26 1.39 -7.83
C GLY A 81 4.61 1.96 -9.20
N ALA A 82 3.88 1.49 -10.23
CA ALA A 82 4.10 1.90 -11.61
C ALA A 82 4.00 3.42 -11.80
N ARG A 83 4.90 3.97 -12.61
CA ARG A 83 4.90 5.40 -12.98
C ARG A 83 3.89 5.65 -14.11
N ILE A 84 3.28 6.83 -14.09
CA ILE A 84 2.45 7.28 -15.21
C ILE A 84 3.33 7.51 -16.45
N LYS A 85 2.94 6.93 -17.58
CA LYS A 85 3.55 7.21 -18.88
C LYS A 85 2.78 8.33 -19.57
N GLY A 86 3.47 9.37 -19.99
CA GLY A 86 2.84 10.57 -20.56
C GLY A 86 2.32 11.52 -19.48
N GLY A 87 1.33 12.34 -19.83
CA GLY A 87 0.74 13.33 -18.92
C GLY A 87 -0.46 12.80 -18.15
N PHE A 88 -0.84 13.53 -17.10
CA PHE A 88 -2.11 13.33 -16.39
C PHE A 88 -3.22 14.15 -17.05
N SER A 89 -4.38 13.52 -17.28
CA SER A 89 -5.59 14.20 -17.74
C SER A 89 -6.70 14.06 -16.70
N ARG A 90 -7.13 15.19 -16.14
CA ARG A 90 -8.23 15.22 -15.16
C ARG A 90 -9.55 14.72 -15.77
N ILE A 91 -9.81 15.05 -17.03
CA ILE A 91 -11.03 14.60 -17.74
C ILE A 91 -11.03 13.08 -17.83
N GLU A 92 -9.92 12.47 -18.24
CA GLU A 92 -9.83 11.01 -18.33
C GLU A 92 -9.94 10.34 -16.96
N TYR A 93 -9.29 10.91 -15.93
CA TYR A 93 -9.33 10.40 -14.57
C TYR A 93 -10.75 10.43 -14.00
N GLN A 94 -11.50 11.52 -14.22
CA GLN A 94 -12.87 11.67 -13.75
C GLN A 94 -13.87 10.85 -14.57
N ALA A 95 -13.69 10.74 -15.89
CA ALA A 95 -14.57 9.98 -16.76
C ALA A 95 -14.38 8.47 -16.61
N ARG A 96 -13.16 8.01 -16.29
CA ARG A 96 -12.81 6.57 -16.20
C ARG A 96 -11.97 6.25 -14.96
N PRO A 97 -12.48 6.48 -13.74
CA PRO A 97 -11.70 6.35 -12.50
C PRO A 97 -11.20 4.92 -12.26
N ASN A 98 -11.94 3.91 -12.68
CA ASN A 98 -11.55 2.51 -12.50
C ASN A 98 -10.46 2.04 -13.47
N ALA A 99 -10.29 2.72 -14.61
CA ALA A 99 -9.29 2.35 -15.61
C ALA A 99 -8.05 3.24 -15.57
N ARG A 100 -8.24 4.54 -15.30
CA ARG A 100 -7.16 5.55 -15.29
C ARG A 100 -6.69 5.93 -13.88
N GLY A 101 -7.40 5.51 -12.84
CA GLY A 101 -7.10 5.80 -11.44
C GLY A 101 -7.20 4.58 -10.53
N ALA A 102 -7.03 3.37 -11.08
CA ALA A 102 -7.11 2.13 -10.31
C ALA A 102 -6.05 2.10 -9.20
N SER A 103 -4.80 2.34 -9.58
CA SER A 103 -3.63 2.23 -8.69
C SER A 103 -3.25 3.56 -8.02
N SER A 104 -3.98 4.65 -8.22
CA SER A 104 -3.64 5.96 -7.61
C SER A 104 -4.09 6.07 -6.16
N PHE A 105 -3.40 6.87 -5.34
CA PHE A 105 -3.92 7.27 -4.03
C PHE A 105 -5.21 8.08 -4.19
N LYS A 106 -6.26 7.64 -3.50
CA LYS A 106 -7.53 8.38 -3.40
C LYS A 106 -7.72 8.96 -2.00
N SER A 107 -7.27 8.25 -0.98
CA SER A 107 -7.27 8.66 0.41
C SER A 107 -6.12 7.98 1.16
N LEU A 108 -5.74 8.56 2.28
CA LEU A 108 -4.81 7.97 3.24
C LEU A 108 -5.55 7.87 4.57
N VAL A 109 -5.38 6.74 5.26
CA VAL A 109 -6.05 6.48 6.53
C VAL A 109 -5.00 6.33 7.61
N ALA A 110 -4.99 7.26 8.56
CA ALA A 110 -4.23 7.15 9.80
C ALA A 110 -5.15 6.61 10.90
N ARG A 111 -4.69 5.58 11.62
CA ARG A 111 -5.38 5.09 12.81
C ARG A 111 -4.82 5.81 14.03
N LEU A 112 -5.68 6.57 14.70
CA LEU A 112 -5.32 7.33 15.88
C LEU A 112 -5.73 6.57 17.16
N PRO A 113 -5.06 6.80 18.29
CA PRO A 113 -5.51 6.28 19.58
C PRO A 113 -6.94 6.78 19.93
N PRO A 114 -7.75 6.00 20.66
CA PRO A 114 -9.16 6.35 20.92
C PRO A 114 -9.41 7.70 21.63
N ARG A 115 -8.39 8.24 22.31
CA ARG A 115 -8.47 9.52 23.06
C ARG A 115 -7.80 10.68 22.32
N ALA A 116 -7.46 10.50 21.05
CA ALA A 116 -6.93 11.56 20.21
C ALA A 116 -7.98 12.67 20.07
N HIS A 117 -7.56 13.90 20.26
CA HIS A 117 -8.38 15.09 20.15
C HIS A 117 -7.53 16.21 19.55
N SER A 118 -8.17 17.32 19.15
CA SER A 118 -7.49 18.47 18.54
C SER A 118 -6.65 18.09 17.31
N VAL A 119 -7.16 17.17 16.49
CA VAL A 119 -6.49 16.68 15.28
C VAL A 119 -6.49 17.77 14.21
N TYR A 120 -5.34 18.00 13.59
CA TYR A 120 -5.19 18.89 12.45
C TYR A 120 -4.41 18.20 11.34
N TYR A 121 -4.69 18.59 10.09
CA TYR A 121 -4.02 18.10 8.89
C TYR A 121 -3.45 19.30 8.14
N ARG A 122 -2.12 19.32 7.95
CA ARG A 122 -1.43 20.43 7.29
C ARG A 122 -0.39 19.90 6.30
N ASP A 123 -0.16 20.67 5.26
CA ASP A 123 1.00 20.55 4.38
C ASP A 123 1.96 21.74 4.60
N GLU A 124 2.99 21.82 3.77
CA GLU A 124 3.99 22.88 3.80
C GLU A 124 3.40 24.28 3.54
N ILE A 125 2.24 24.37 2.88
CA ILE A 125 1.64 25.64 2.44
C ILE A 125 0.38 26.02 3.22
N GLY A 126 -0.18 25.15 4.04
CA GLY A 126 -1.33 25.48 4.86
C GLY A 126 -2.17 24.29 5.33
N ASN A 127 -3.44 24.59 5.56
CA ASN A 127 -4.41 23.64 6.11
C ASN A 127 -5.03 22.78 5.01
N ILE A 128 -5.14 21.48 5.26
CA ILE A 128 -5.84 20.54 4.38
C ILE A 128 -7.26 20.34 4.93
N SER A 129 -8.27 20.80 4.20
CA SER A 129 -9.68 20.63 4.59
C SER A 129 -10.30 19.32 4.10
N THR A 130 -9.68 18.62 3.14
CA THR A 130 -10.15 17.33 2.60
C THR A 130 -9.75 16.18 3.52
N SER A 131 -10.30 16.18 4.72
CA SER A 131 -10.04 15.18 5.77
C SER A 131 -11.33 14.82 6.49
N HIS A 132 -11.44 13.57 6.95
CA HIS A 132 -12.57 13.10 7.76
C HIS A 132 -12.03 12.36 8.99
N LEU A 133 -12.43 12.81 10.19
CA LEU A 133 -12.13 12.14 11.44
C LEU A 133 -13.37 11.36 11.89
N ASN A 134 -13.25 10.04 11.92
CA ASN A 134 -14.30 9.15 12.40
C ASN A 134 -13.90 8.61 13.78
N ALA A 135 -14.81 8.67 14.75
CA ALA A 135 -14.67 7.93 15.99
C ALA A 135 -15.17 6.49 15.74
N ASP A 136 -14.36 5.49 16.04
CA ASP A 136 -14.86 4.12 16.15
C ASP A 136 -15.86 4.11 17.30
N SER A 137 -17.16 4.00 16.97
CA SER A 137 -18.26 3.88 17.93
C SER A 137 -18.37 2.45 18.45
#